data_AF-A0A9W7SUP6-F1
#
_entry.id   AF-A0A9W7SUP6-F1
#
_cell.length_a   1.000
_cell.length_b   1.000
_cell.length_c   1.000
_cell.angle_alpha   90.00
_cell.angle_beta   90.00
_cell.angle_gamma   90.00
#
_symmetry.space_group_name_H-M   'P 1'
#
loop_
_entity.id
_entity.type
_entity.pdbx_description
1 polymer ?
#
loop_
_entity_poly.entity_id
_entity_poly.type
_entity_poly.pdbx_seq_one_letter_code
_entity_poly.pdbx_strand_id
1 'polypeptide(L)'
;MPSPADRLSLLQAQVWSGSLPLEIRLAASDCRIYDASEPYLIQYPRLSYLAFLLPRLHAFFAPSLINPEIPAHEAWLEFEGVALKWHYPAGLLYDLFSGAEPVHAERQSGGDRSVVRESRSAWRLTIHYTDFPAGQLIQLDGDGRVMLDSYINAVKEADYIRNGTARTVMSLSKEDSDRLWLAVQNHDRTMFNAVNNKLLNPPGLELRHVPMKIYLPTSASQTTTAADTIPEETGDSAPTSAGAGHIRVVQSLVPIQLPSRQPQTIGTAMNSILPTIFPSRRNPLLAQPVLHGAAVPMAANLDELGRAAGYTDGFLHVAVVMLG
;
A
#
# COMPACT_ATOMS: atom_id res chain seq x y z
N MET A 1 -14.41 -7.81 28.92
CA MET A 1 -13.66 -7.67 27.64
C MET A 1 -14.34 -6.58 26.82
N PRO A 2 -13.61 -5.75 26.06
CA PRO A 2 -14.20 -4.74 25.17
C PRO A 2 -15.15 -5.38 24.14
N SER A 3 -16.16 -4.64 23.69
CA SER A 3 -17.11 -5.14 22.69
C SER A 3 -16.40 -5.40 21.35
N PRO A 4 -16.95 -6.23 20.45
CA PRO A 4 -16.40 -6.42 19.11
C PRO A 4 -16.19 -5.09 18.36
N ALA A 5 -17.15 -4.16 18.45
CA ALA A 5 -17.04 -2.84 17.83
C ALA A 5 -15.89 -2.01 18.41
N ASP A 6 -15.70 -2.04 19.74
CA ASP A 6 -14.59 -1.33 20.39
C ASP A 6 -13.24 -1.90 19.94
N ARG A 7 -13.14 -3.24 19.79
CA ARG A 7 -11.91 -3.88 19.31
C ARG A 7 -11.56 -3.46 17.89
N LEU A 8 -12.55 -3.37 16.99
CA LEU A 8 -12.33 -2.90 15.62
C LEU A 8 -11.93 -1.43 15.58
N SER A 9 -12.56 -0.58 16.39
CA SER A 9 -12.20 0.83 16.52
C SER A 9 -10.77 1.02 17.04
N LEU A 10 -10.36 0.24 18.04
CA LEU A 10 -9.00 0.24 18.57
C LEU A 10 -7.97 -0.23 17.54
N LEU A 11 -8.28 -1.31 16.80
CA LEU A 11 -7.42 -1.80 15.72
C LEU A 11 -7.26 -0.73 14.63
N GLN A 12 -8.35 -0.08 14.21
CA GLN A 12 -8.28 0.99 13.21
C GLN A 12 -7.46 2.19 13.71
N ALA A 13 -7.59 2.56 14.99
CA ALA A 13 -6.78 3.62 15.58
C ALA A 13 -5.28 3.25 15.58
N GLN A 14 -4.93 2.00 15.88
CA GLN A 14 -3.56 1.52 15.82
C GLN A 14 -3.00 1.55 14.38
N VAL A 15 -3.76 1.02 13.42
CA VAL A 15 -3.40 1.05 11.99
C VAL A 15 -3.17 2.48 11.51
N TRP A 16 -4.08 3.41 11.86
CA TRP A 16 -3.94 4.82 11.50
C TRP A 16 -2.73 5.49 12.13
N SER A 17 -2.38 5.13 13.36
CA SER A 17 -1.19 5.68 14.04
C SER A 17 0.13 5.09 13.54
N GLY A 18 0.10 4.06 12.70
CA GLY A 18 1.29 3.40 12.17
C GLY A 18 2.15 4.37 11.34
N SER A 19 3.43 4.45 11.66
CA SER A 19 4.40 5.28 10.95
C SER A 19 5.68 4.53 10.57
N LEU A 20 6.46 5.15 9.69
CA LEU A 20 7.75 4.70 9.21
C LEU A 20 8.80 5.77 9.50
N PRO A 21 9.97 5.42 10.06
CA PRO A 21 11.14 6.31 10.01
C PRO A 21 11.65 6.37 8.57
N LEU A 22 11.67 7.54 7.96
CA LEU A 22 12.26 7.77 6.63
C LEU A 22 13.54 8.57 6.76
N GLU A 23 14.56 8.18 5.99
CA GLU A 23 15.77 8.94 5.73
C GLU A 23 15.81 9.20 4.22
N ILE A 24 15.59 10.44 3.80
CA ILE A 24 15.51 10.77 2.37
C ILE A 24 16.75 11.60 2.00
N ARG A 25 17.44 11.23 0.92
CA ARG A 25 18.64 11.92 0.43
C ARG A 25 18.46 12.38 -1.00
N LEU A 26 19.07 13.51 -1.35
CA LEU A 26 19.10 13.98 -2.72
C LEU A 26 20.05 13.11 -3.55
N ALA A 27 19.64 12.74 -4.76
CA ALA A 27 20.51 12.03 -5.69
C ALA A 27 21.77 12.84 -6.00
N ALA A 28 22.92 12.17 -6.07
CA ALA A 28 24.20 12.84 -6.36
C ALA A 28 24.21 13.51 -7.75
N SER A 29 23.43 12.99 -8.71
CA SER A 29 23.24 13.56 -10.04
C SER A 29 22.51 14.91 -10.01
N ASP A 30 21.68 15.16 -9.00
CA ASP A 30 20.84 16.36 -8.87
C ASP A 30 21.40 17.38 -7.88
N CYS A 31 22.48 17.04 -7.18
CA CYS A 31 23.08 17.85 -6.14
C CYS A 31 24.29 18.64 -6.65
N ARG A 32 24.30 19.95 -6.40
CA ARG A 32 25.41 20.84 -6.79
C ARG A 32 26.72 20.55 -6.03
N ILE A 33 26.63 19.84 -4.90
CA ILE A 33 27.75 19.47 -4.02
C ILE A 33 27.90 17.94 -3.96
N TYR A 34 27.49 17.24 -5.02
CA TYR A 34 27.57 15.79 -5.15
C TYR A 34 26.82 15.04 -4.01
N ASP A 35 27.49 14.35 -3.09
CA ASP A 35 26.84 13.53 -2.06
C ASP A 35 26.67 14.22 -0.71
N ALA A 36 27.03 15.50 -0.60
CA ALA A 36 27.07 16.23 0.67
C ALA A 36 25.70 16.80 1.13
N SER A 37 24.58 16.43 0.52
CA SER A 37 23.27 16.90 0.99
C SER A 37 22.91 16.27 2.33
N GLU A 38 22.49 17.09 3.29
CA GLU A 38 21.97 16.60 4.57
C GLU A 38 20.72 15.72 4.36
N PRO A 39 20.59 14.59 5.09
CA PRO A 39 19.41 13.74 4.98
C PRO A 39 18.17 14.41 5.58
N TYR A 40 17.03 14.29 4.89
CA TYR A 40 15.73 14.65 5.43
C TYR A 40 15.17 13.49 6.26
N LEU A 41 15.13 13.66 7.57
CA LEU A 41 14.62 12.65 8.51
C LEU A 41 13.18 12.98 8.93
N ILE A 42 12.26 12.02 8.78
CA ILE A 42 10.85 12.21 9.17
C ILE A 42 10.20 10.90 9.64
N GLN A 43 9.27 11.00 10.59
CA GLN A 43 8.30 9.93 10.87
C GLN A 43 7.08 10.11 9.96
N TYR A 44 6.86 9.18 9.05
CA TYR A 44 5.85 9.31 7.99
C TYR A 44 4.74 8.27 8.13
N PRO A 45 3.44 8.63 8.01
CA PRO A 45 2.35 7.68 8.21
C PRO A 45 2.28 6.59 7.13
N ARG A 46 2.04 5.34 7.55
CA ARG A 46 1.96 4.18 6.65
C ARG A 46 0.80 4.27 5.64
N LEU A 47 -0.32 4.86 6.03
CA LEU A 47 -1.50 4.99 5.16
C LEU A 47 -1.42 6.17 4.18
N SER A 48 -0.38 7.00 4.28
CA SER A 48 -0.19 8.16 3.42
C SER A 48 0.60 7.79 2.15
N TYR A 49 0.63 8.69 1.18
CA TYR A 49 1.28 8.49 -0.11
C TYR A 49 2.51 9.37 -0.23
N LEU A 50 3.66 8.78 -0.58
CA LEU A 50 4.96 9.48 -0.59
C LEU A 50 4.96 10.78 -1.42
N ALA A 51 4.14 10.86 -2.46
CA ALA A 51 4.02 12.06 -3.29
C ALA A 51 3.55 13.32 -2.52
N PHE A 52 2.84 13.18 -1.39
CA PHE A 52 2.51 14.33 -0.53
C PHE A 52 3.73 14.97 0.13
N LEU A 53 4.87 14.27 0.19
CA LEU A 53 6.12 14.82 0.72
C LEU A 53 6.84 15.71 -0.29
N LEU A 54 6.60 15.57 -1.60
CA LEU A 54 7.42 16.21 -2.64
C LEU A 54 7.56 17.73 -2.47
N PRO A 55 6.49 18.52 -2.17
CA PRO A 55 6.64 19.96 -1.95
C PRO A 55 7.56 20.29 -0.77
N ARG A 56 7.48 19.51 0.32
CA ARG A 56 8.31 19.70 1.53
C ARG A 56 9.75 19.29 1.29
N LEU A 57 9.97 18.18 0.56
CA LEU A 57 11.30 17.71 0.20
C LEU A 57 11.99 18.69 -0.75
N HIS A 58 11.25 19.19 -1.75
CA HIS A 58 11.77 20.20 -2.67
C HIS A 58 12.19 21.48 -1.94
N ALA A 59 11.35 22.02 -1.05
CA ALA A 59 11.71 23.19 -0.25
C ALA A 59 12.98 22.97 0.60
N PHE A 60 13.17 21.76 1.12
CA PHE A 60 14.36 21.40 1.91
C PHE A 60 15.62 21.26 1.04
N PHE A 61 15.52 20.61 -0.12
CA PHE A 61 16.65 20.33 -1.00
C PHE A 61 16.97 21.46 -1.99
N ALA A 62 16.10 22.45 -2.19
CA ALA A 62 16.32 23.59 -3.10
C ALA A 62 17.70 24.28 -2.94
N PRO A 63 18.24 24.49 -1.72
CA PRO A 63 19.59 25.04 -1.54
C PRO A 63 20.75 24.10 -1.92
N SER A 64 20.48 22.82 -2.20
CA SER A 64 21.47 21.83 -2.64
C SER A 64 21.27 21.42 -4.11
N LEU A 65 20.09 21.67 -4.70
CA LEU A 65 19.79 21.33 -6.09
C LEU A 65 20.67 22.10 -7.09
N ILE A 66 20.99 21.46 -8.21
CA ILE A 66 21.62 22.09 -9.38
C ILE A 66 20.66 23.09 -10.03
N ASN A 67 19.39 22.73 -10.19
CA ASN A 67 18.33 23.60 -10.68
C ASN A 67 17.25 23.78 -9.59
N PRO A 68 17.29 24.86 -8.80
CA PRO A 68 16.29 25.09 -7.75
C PRO A 68 14.89 25.42 -8.25
N GLU A 69 14.74 25.86 -9.51
CA GLU A 69 13.46 26.29 -10.09
C GLU A 69 12.63 25.12 -10.64
N ILE A 70 13.15 23.88 -10.57
CA ILE A 70 12.43 22.70 -11.03
C ILE A 70 11.15 22.49 -10.20
N PRO A 71 9.99 22.24 -10.83
CA PRO A 71 8.77 22.02 -10.08
C PRO A 71 8.83 20.78 -9.18
N ALA A 72 8.28 20.88 -7.97
CA ALA A 72 8.30 19.78 -7.00
C ALA A 72 7.62 18.48 -7.51
N HIS A 73 6.64 18.59 -8.41
CA HIS A 73 5.91 17.44 -8.96
C HIS A 73 6.69 16.65 -10.03
N GLU A 74 7.82 17.18 -10.50
CA GLU A 74 8.73 16.43 -11.40
C GLU A 74 9.62 15.45 -10.61
N ALA A 75 9.68 15.57 -9.29
CA ALA A 75 10.48 14.70 -8.46
C ALA A 75 9.90 13.28 -8.36
N TRP A 76 10.79 12.30 -8.25
CA TRP A 76 10.44 10.89 -7.99
C TRP A 76 11.34 10.30 -6.91
N LEU A 77 10.88 9.19 -6.31
CA LEU A 77 11.56 8.53 -5.20
C LEU A 77 12.04 7.14 -5.62
N GLU A 78 13.25 6.79 -5.19
CA GLU A 78 13.91 5.54 -5.46
C GLU A 78 14.23 4.80 -4.14
N PHE A 79 14.14 3.48 -4.18
CA PHE A 79 14.73 2.59 -3.18
C PHE A 79 15.57 1.52 -3.88
N GLU A 80 16.86 1.46 -3.59
CA GLU A 80 17.80 0.45 -4.12
C GLU A 80 17.69 0.23 -5.64
N GLY A 81 17.66 1.31 -6.43
CA GLY A 81 17.56 1.25 -7.89
C GLY A 81 16.13 1.02 -8.43
N VAL A 82 15.13 0.95 -7.56
CA VAL A 82 13.72 0.76 -7.93
C VAL A 82 12.94 2.06 -7.74
N ALA A 83 12.33 2.53 -8.83
CA ALA A 83 11.42 3.66 -8.81
C ALA A 83 10.12 3.31 -8.04
N LEU A 84 9.80 4.09 -7.01
CA LEU A 84 8.66 3.83 -6.14
C LEU A 84 7.37 4.37 -6.75
N LYS A 85 6.38 3.49 -6.95
CA LYS A 85 5.06 3.82 -7.46
C LYS A 85 4.29 4.72 -6.48
N TRP A 86 4.16 6.01 -6.79
CA TRP A 86 3.56 7.03 -5.92
C TRP A 86 2.10 6.77 -5.56
N HIS A 87 1.36 6.02 -6.39
CA HIS A 87 -0.05 5.70 -6.18
C HIS A 87 -0.26 4.55 -5.19
N TYR A 88 0.81 3.94 -4.67
CA TYR A 88 0.73 2.99 -3.57
C TYR A 88 1.01 3.66 -2.22
N PRO A 89 0.29 3.26 -1.16
CA PRO A 89 0.55 3.75 0.18
C PRO A 89 1.99 3.46 0.63
N ALA A 90 2.60 4.39 1.38
CA ALA A 90 3.98 4.29 1.83
C ALA A 90 4.26 3.04 2.66
N GLY A 91 3.31 2.64 3.50
CA GLY A 91 3.39 1.41 4.29
C GLY A 91 3.44 0.15 3.43
N LEU A 92 2.67 0.12 2.34
CA LEU A 92 2.69 -1.00 1.40
C LEU A 92 4.04 -1.07 0.67
N LEU A 93 4.53 0.06 0.15
CA LEU A 93 5.82 0.12 -0.51
C LEU A 93 6.95 -0.35 0.42
N TYR A 94 6.92 0.08 1.69
CA TYR A 94 7.86 -0.40 2.70
C TYR A 94 7.77 -1.92 2.90
N ASP A 95 6.56 -2.46 3.06
CA ASP A 95 6.36 -3.89 3.29
C ASP A 95 6.79 -4.75 2.08
N LEU A 96 6.76 -4.20 0.87
CA LEU A 96 7.19 -4.89 -0.36
C LEU A 96 8.70 -4.82 -0.60
N PHE A 97 9.33 -3.68 -0.33
CA PHE A 97 10.70 -3.41 -0.79
C PHE A 97 11.75 -3.43 0.32
N SER A 98 11.40 -3.09 1.57
CA SER A 98 12.42 -2.91 2.63
C SER A 98 13.12 -4.19 3.07
N GLY A 99 12.59 -5.36 2.71
CA GLY A 99 13.07 -6.66 3.22
C GLY A 99 12.86 -6.85 4.74
N ALA A 100 12.11 -5.95 5.40
CA ALA A 100 11.90 -6.00 6.83
C ALA A 100 11.04 -7.22 7.23
N GLU A 101 11.50 -7.99 8.24
CA GLU A 101 10.73 -9.11 8.77
C GLU A 101 9.40 -8.60 9.39
N PRO A 102 8.25 -9.17 9.00
CA PRO A 102 6.96 -8.77 9.54
C PRO A 102 6.91 -8.95 11.06
N VAL A 103 6.21 -8.05 11.75
CA VAL A 103 5.98 -8.21 13.19
C VAL A 103 5.13 -9.46 13.43
N HIS A 104 5.52 -10.28 14.40
CA HIS A 104 4.86 -11.55 14.74
C HIS A 104 4.92 -12.64 13.66
N ALA A 105 5.93 -12.60 12.77
CA ALA A 105 6.25 -13.76 11.96
C ALA A 105 6.56 -14.98 12.85
N GLU A 106 5.93 -16.12 12.56
CA GLU A 106 6.16 -17.37 13.32
C GLU A 106 7.51 -17.94 12.90
N ARG A 107 8.55 -17.74 13.72
CA ARG A 107 9.85 -18.36 13.50
C ARG A 107 9.75 -19.87 13.74
N GLN A 108 10.05 -20.68 12.72
CA GLN A 108 10.15 -22.14 12.86
C GLN A 108 11.46 -22.61 13.52
N SER A 109 12.34 -21.71 13.97
CA SER A 109 13.64 -22.09 14.57
C SER A 109 13.86 -21.45 15.94
N GLY A 110 14.15 -22.28 16.94
CA GLY A 110 14.40 -21.92 18.35
C GLY A 110 15.68 -21.12 18.61
N GLY A 111 15.86 -20.01 17.91
CA GLY A 111 16.92 -19.02 18.15
C GLY A 111 16.52 -18.02 19.24
N ASP A 112 17.47 -17.76 20.13
CA ASP A 112 17.41 -16.90 21.32
C ASP A 112 16.57 -15.62 21.12
N ARG A 113 15.54 -15.41 21.97
CA ARG A 113 14.62 -14.24 21.95
C ARG A 113 15.30 -12.91 22.34
N SER A 114 16.61 -12.94 22.57
CA SER A 114 17.42 -11.84 23.12
C SER A 114 18.01 -10.89 22.04
N VAL A 115 18.07 -11.29 20.76
CA VAL A 115 18.89 -10.57 19.74
C VAL A 115 18.06 -9.74 18.72
N VAL A 116 16.73 -9.81 18.70
CA VAL A 116 15.89 -9.10 17.69
C VAL A 116 15.63 -7.62 18.03
N ARG A 117 16.66 -6.95 18.54
CA ARG A 117 16.76 -5.49 18.59
C ARG A 117 17.75 -4.97 17.55
N GLU A 118 18.07 -5.75 16.52
CA GLU A 118 18.73 -5.22 15.34
C GLU A 118 17.87 -4.07 14.80
N SER A 119 18.43 -2.89 14.94
CA SER A 119 17.87 -1.58 14.70
C SER A 119 17.04 -1.58 13.43
N ARG A 120 15.71 -1.44 13.55
CA ARG A 120 14.86 -1.02 12.44
C ARG A 120 15.36 0.34 11.99
N SER A 121 16.29 0.30 11.05
CA SER A 121 16.94 1.48 10.51
C SER A 121 15.91 2.29 9.73
N ALA A 122 16.10 3.60 9.66
CA ALA A 122 15.25 4.43 8.83
C ALA A 122 15.23 3.89 7.40
N TRP A 123 14.05 3.85 6.78
CA TRP A 123 13.92 3.45 5.39
C TRP A 123 14.58 4.52 4.52
N ARG A 124 15.70 4.16 3.89
CA ARG A 124 16.53 5.08 3.14
C ARG A 124 16.01 5.22 1.72
N LEU A 125 15.54 6.40 1.36
CA LEU A 125 15.05 6.71 0.03
C LEU A 125 15.95 7.74 -0.63
N THR A 126 16.02 7.72 -1.95
CA THR A 126 16.67 8.76 -2.74
C THR A 126 15.59 9.55 -3.49
N ILE A 127 15.65 10.88 -3.43
CA ILE A 127 14.82 11.76 -4.26
C ILE A 127 15.62 12.21 -5.48
N HIS A 128 14.98 12.12 -6.63
CA HIS A 128 15.53 12.48 -7.92
C HIS A 128 14.67 13.57 -8.57
N TYR A 129 15.32 14.41 -9.37
CA TYR A 129 14.73 15.50 -10.15
C TYR A 129 15.07 15.38 -11.64
N THR A 130 16.03 14.53 -12.00
CA THR A 130 16.37 14.17 -13.38
C THR A 130 16.01 12.70 -13.68
N ASP A 131 16.18 12.30 -14.94
CA ASP A 131 16.02 10.91 -15.41
C ASP A 131 14.69 10.25 -14.99
N PHE A 132 13.58 10.98 -15.16
CA PHE A 132 12.26 10.48 -14.77
C PHE A 132 11.93 9.14 -15.48
N PRO A 133 11.57 8.07 -14.72
CA PRO A 133 11.35 6.75 -15.27
C PRO A 133 9.96 6.62 -15.90
N ALA A 134 9.75 7.26 -17.05
CA ALA A 134 8.45 7.36 -17.74
C ALA A 134 7.84 6.00 -18.14
N GLY A 135 8.64 4.94 -18.27
CA GLY A 135 8.16 3.58 -18.53
C GLY A 135 7.64 2.84 -17.29
N GLN A 136 7.86 3.37 -16.08
CA GLN A 136 7.49 2.74 -14.81
C GLN A 136 6.55 3.60 -13.96
N LEU A 137 6.64 4.93 -14.10
CA LEU A 137 5.88 5.90 -13.32
C LEU A 137 5.03 6.81 -14.21
N ILE A 138 3.83 7.09 -13.74
CA ILE A 138 2.97 8.13 -14.31
C ILE A 138 3.43 9.48 -13.74
N GLN A 139 3.55 10.50 -14.57
CA GLN A 139 3.96 11.83 -14.12
C GLN A 139 2.85 12.51 -13.31
N LEU A 140 3.23 13.18 -12.22
CA LEU A 140 2.32 13.98 -11.41
C LEU A 140 2.11 15.36 -12.03
N ASP A 141 0.96 15.96 -11.75
CA ASP A 141 0.66 17.34 -12.12
C ASP A 141 0.84 18.29 -10.94
N GLY A 142 1.07 19.57 -11.22
CA GLY A 142 1.24 20.61 -10.20
C GLY A 142 -0.01 20.87 -9.35
N ASP A 143 -1.20 20.54 -9.85
CA ASP A 143 -2.47 20.73 -9.15
C ASP A 143 -2.86 19.50 -8.29
N GLY A 144 -2.12 18.39 -8.39
CA GLY A 144 -2.41 17.13 -7.69
C GLY A 144 -3.65 16.38 -8.19
N ARG A 145 -4.17 16.71 -9.37
CA ARG A 145 -5.37 16.08 -9.96
C ARG A 145 -5.14 14.63 -10.33
N VAL A 146 -3.98 14.29 -10.89
CA VAL A 146 -3.61 12.92 -11.25
C VAL A 146 -3.66 12.02 -10.02
N MET A 147 -3.19 12.54 -8.88
CA MET A 147 -3.21 11.81 -7.63
C MET A 147 -4.62 11.62 -7.08
N LEU A 148 -5.43 12.70 -7.10
CA LEU A 148 -6.84 12.66 -6.70
C LEU A 148 -7.63 11.67 -7.57
N ASP A 149 -7.46 11.71 -8.89
CA ASP A 149 -8.14 10.84 -9.84
C ASP A 149 -7.77 9.37 -9.59
N SER A 150 -6.47 9.07 -9.41
CA SER A 150 -6.00 7.72 -9.06
C SER A 150 -6.64 7.23 -7.75
N TYR A 151 -6.70 8.07 -6.72
CA TYR A 151 -7.31 7.73 -5.44
C TYR A 151 -8.82 7.48 -5.58
N ILE A 152 -9.55 8.37 -6.25
CA ILE A 152 -11.00 8.24 -6.44
C ILE A 152 -11.34 7.01 -7.29
N ASN A 153 -10.53 6.69 -8.29
CA ASN A 153 -10.70 5.48 -9.08
C ASN A 153 -10.55 4.22 -8.22
N ALA A 154 -9.56 4.18 -7.32
CA ALA A 154 -9.42 3.08 -6.36
C ALA A 154 -10.62 3.00 -5.39
N VAL A 155 -11.09 4.12 -4.85
CA VAL A 155 -12.28 4.14 -3.97
C VAL A 155 -13.52 3.62 -4.70
N LYS A 156 -13.71 4.00 -5.97
CA LYS A 156 -14.80 3.50 -6.83
C LYS A 156 -14.69 2.02 -7.11
N GLU A 157 -13.49 1.54 -7.42
CA GLU A 157 -13.21 0.12 -7.61
C GLU A 157 -13.56 -0.68 -6.35
N ALA A 158 -13.11 -0.21 -5.19
CA ALA A 158 -13.40 -0.83 -3.90
C ALA A 158 -14.92 -0.83 -3.59
N ASP A 159 -15.62 0.27 -3.87
CA ASP A 159 -17.09 0.36 -3.69
C ASP A 159 -17.84 -0.62 -4.60
N TYR A 160 -17.40 -0.72 -5.86
CA TYR A 160 -17.95 -1.68 -6.81
C TYR A 160 -17.76 -3.12 -6.34
N ILE A 161 -16.57 -3.48 -5.83
CA ILE A 161 -16.31 -4.83 -5.31
C ILE A 161 -17.19 -5.11 -4.09
N ARG A 162 -17.29 -4.16 -3.15
CA ARG A 162 -18.13 -4.27 -1.95
C ARG A 162 -19.59 -4.52 -2.29
N ASN A 163 -20.16 -3.72 -3.19
CA ASN A 163 -21.61 -3.60 -3.33
C ASN A 163 -22.15 -4.19 -4.65
N GLY A 164 -21.28 -4.51 -5.61
CA GLY A 164 -21.62 -4.80 -7.01
C GLY A 164 -21.96 -3.55 -7.83
N THR A 165 -21.79 -2.36 -7.25
CA THR A 165 -22.08 -1.06 -7.88
C THR A 165 -21.26 0.04 -7.20
N ALA A 166 -20.87 1.06 -7.95
CA ALA A 166 -20.18 2.24 -7.41
C ALA A 166 -21.17 3.36 -6.98
N ARG A 167 -22.46 3.03 -6.81
CA ARG A 167 -23.50 4.05 -6.51
C ARG A 167 -23.25 4.76 -5.18
N THR A 168 -22.74 4.06 -4.17
CA THR A 168 -22.54 4.65 -2.83
C THR A 168 -21.55 5.81 -2.92
N VAL A 169 -20.37 5.56 -3.49
CA VAL A 169 -19.36 6.62 -3.67
C VAL A 169 -19.82 7.68 -4.67
N MET A 170 -20.49 7.30 -5.75
CA MET A 170 -20.99 8.25 -6.76
C MET A 170 -22.14 9.13 -6.25
N SER A 171 -22.81 8.71 -5.17
CA SER A 171 -23.87 9.48 -4.51
C SER A 171 -23.39 10.37 -3.37
N LEU A 172 -22.09 10.34 -3.05
CA LEU A 172 -21.52 11.26 -2.07
C LEU A 172 -21.71 12.70 -2.54
N SER A 173 -21.99 13.59 -1.58
CA SER A 173 -21.99 15.02 -1.86
C SER A 173 -20.59 15.48 -2.26
N LYS A 174 -20.49 16.62 -2.95
CA LYS A 174 -19.19 17.26 -3.22
C LYS A 174 -18.43 17.51 -1.91
N GLU A 175 -19.12 17.99 -0.89
CA GLU A 175 -18.54 18.23 0.43
C GLU A 175 -17.97 16.94 1.05
N ASP A 176 -18.69 15.81 0.99
CA ASP A 176 -18.20 14.54 1.50
C ASP A 176 -17.00 14.01 0.70
N SER A 177 -17.00 14.22 -0.62
CA SER A 177 -15.91 13.80 -1.51
C SER A 177 -14.63 14.61 -1.24
N ASP A 178 -14.75 15.93 -1.15
CA ASP A 178 -13.66 16.85 -0.80
C ASP A 178 -13.17 16.54 0.62
N ARG A 179 -14.09 16.27 1.55
CA ARG A 179 -13.77 15.92 2.94
C ARG A 179 -12.98 14.61 3.03
N LEU A 180 -13.36 13.59 2.25
CA LEU A 180 -12.64 12.32 2.20
C LEU A 180 -11.21 12.52 1.72
N TRP A 181 -11.01 13.32 0.67
CA TRP A 181 -9.67 13.58 0.13
C TRP A 181 -8.80 14.38 1.11
N LEU A 182 -9.35 15.46 1.69
CA LEU A 182 -8.65 16.26 2.71
C LEU A 182 -8.26 15.42 3.93
N ALA A 183 -9.10 14.46 4.34
CA ALA A 183 -8.79 13.56 5.43
C ALA A 183 -7.56 12.69 5.12
N VAL A 184 -7.39 12.25 3.87
CA VAL A 184 -6.22 11.48 3.44
C VAL A 184 -4.97 12.35 3.36
N GLN A 185 -5.07 13.56 2.81
CA GLN A 185 -3.95 14.50 2.72
C GLN A 185 -3.43 14.90 4.11
N ASN A 186 -4.34 15.18 5.04
CA ASN A 186 -4.01 15.62 6.40
C ASN A 186 -3.79 14.48 7.38
N HIS A 187 -3.98 13.22 6.94
CA HIS A 187 -3.94 12.04 7.79
C HIS A 187 -4.87 12.15 9.02
N ASP A 188 -6.09 12.66 8.81
CA ASP A 188 -7.12 12.86 9.84
C ASP A 188 -8.15 11.71 9.85
N ARG A 189 -8.07 10.88 10.90
CA ARG A 189 -8.94 9.71 11.08
C ARG A 189 -10.40 10.07 11.33
N THR A 190 -10.69 11.13 12.08
CA THR A 190 -12.08 11.46 12.45
C THR A 190 -12.81 12.00 11.23
N MET A 191 -12.14 12.85 10.45
CA MET A 191 -12.62 13.36 9.18
C MET A 191 -12.83 12.23 8.16
N PHE A 192 -11.90 11.28 8.08
CA PHE A 192 -12.02 10.10 7.22
C PHE A 192 -13.22 9.23 7.61
N ASN A 193 -13.34 8.87 8.88
CA ASN A 193 -14.40 7.98 9.37
C ASN A 193 -15.81 8.57 9.20
N ALA A 194 -15.96 9.91 9.22
CA ALA A 194 -17.24 10.56 8.96
C ALA A 194 -17.81 10.23 7.56
N VAL A 195 -16.93 10.02 6.57
CA VAL A 195 -17.32 9.66 5.20
C VAL A 195 -17.22 8.14 4.99
N ASN A 196 -16.14 7.51 5.45
CA ASN A 196 -15.92 6.06 5.29
C ASN A 196 -17.05 5.21 5.90
N ASN A 197 -17.65 5.64 7.02
CA ASN A 197 -18.79 4.94 7.61
C ASN A 197 -20.02 4.90 6.68
N LYS A 198 -20.20 5.89 5.80
CA LYS A 198 -21.26 5.92 4.78
C LYS A 198 -20.96 4.90 3.67
N LEU A 199 -19.69 4.74 3.30
CA LEU A 199 -19.23 3.77 2.30
C LEU A 199 -19.32 2.32 2.79
N LEU A 200 -19.05 2.08 4.08
CA LEU A 200 -19.08 0.75 4.69
C LEU A 200 -20.47 0.29 5.13
N ASN A 201 -21.43 1.22 5.28
CA ASN A 201 -22.80 0.92 5.70
C ASN A 201 -23.83 1.66 4.82
N PRO A 202 -23.84 1.40 3.50
CA PRO A 202 -24.81 2.01 2.60
C PRO A 202 -26.25 1.58 2.94
N PRO A 203 -27.23 2.51 2.98
CA PRO A 203 -28.60 2.16 3.32
C PRO A 203 -29.22 1.24 2.25
N GLY A 204 -29.74 0.10 2.68
CA GLY A 204 -30.44 -0.85 1.79
C GLY A 204 -29.53 -1.68 0.88
N LEU A 205 -28.21 -1.65 1.08
CA LEU A 205 -27.24 -2.49 0.37
C LEU A 205 -26.49 -3.38 1.36
N GLU A 206 -26.39 -4.67 1.03
CA GLU A 206 -25.55 -5.61 1.76
C GLU A 206 -24.19 -5.73 1.08
N LEU A 207 -23.12 -5.69 1.88
CA LEU A 207 -21.77 -5.92 1.38
C LEU A 207 -21.66 -7.38 0.89
N ARG A 208 -21.04 -7.58 -0.26
CA ARG A 208 -20.91 -8.87 -0.95
C ARG A 208 -19.49 -9.42 -0.85
N HIS A 209 -18.50 -8.59 -1.17
CA HIS A 209 -17.10 -8.97 -1.23
C HIS A 209 -16.22 -8.01 -0.45
N VAL A 210 -15.03 -8.50 -0.08
CA VAL A 210 -13.98 -7.70 0.55
C VAL A 210 -12.99 -7.24 -0.53
N PRO A 211 -12.81 -5.93 -0.78
CA PRO A 211 -11.80 -5.43 -1.71
C PRO A 211 -10.40 -5.75 -1.18
N MET A 212 -9.65 -6.51 -1.97
CA MET A 212 -8.32 -6.98 -1.59
C MET A 212 -7.43 -7.07 -2.82
N LYS A 213 -6.18 -6.62 -2.67
CA LYS A 213 -5.09 -6.79 -3.66
C LYS A 213 -3.97 -7.57 -2.98
N ILE A 214 -3.52 -8.64 -3.62
CA ILE A 214 -2.45 -9.51 -3.12
C ILE A 214 -1.19 -9.25 -3.93
N TYR A 215 -0.12 -8.88 -3.24
CA TYR A 215 1.14 -8.47 -3.83
C TYR A 215 2.16 -9.59 -3.65
N LEU A 216 2.61 -10.17 -4.76
CA LEU A 216 3.59 -11.25 -4.76
C LEU A 216 5.02 -10.70 -4.88
N PRO A 217 5.99 -11.30 -4.18
CA PRO A 217 7.39 -10.94 -4.35
C PRO A 217 7.83 -11.36 -5.74
N THR A 218 8.28 -10.40 -6.55
CA THR A 218 8.80 -10.69 -7.88
C THR A 218 10.24 -11.16 -7.74
N SER A 219 10.48 -12.46 -7.89
CA SER A 219 11.84 -12.96 -8.10
C SER A 219 12.35 -12.39 -9.43
N ALA A 220 13.55 -11.80 -9.46
CA ALA A 220 14.20 -11.30 -10.67
C ALA A 220 14.61 -12.43 -11.66
N SER A 221 13.90 -13.55 -11.71
CA SER A 221 14.26 -14.70 -12.55
C SER A 221 13.04 -15.41 -13.14
N GLN A 222 12.83 -15.10 -14.41
CA GLN A 222 12.37 -15.94 -15.53
C GLN A 222 10.90 -16.37 -15.66
N THR A 223 10.40 -16.06 -16.88
CA THR A 223 9.35 -16.75 -17.67
C THR A 223 7.99 -16.95 -17.01
N THR A 224 7.15 -15.92 -17.06
CA THR A 224 5.70 -16.07 -16.87
C THR A 224 5.03 -16.54 -18.16
N THR A 225 4.59 -17.80 -18.19
CA THR A 225 3.46 -18.22 -19.02
C THR A 225 2.22 -17.42 -18.60
N ALA A 226 1.74 -16.58 -19.50
CA ALA A 226 0.56 -15.75 -19.34
C ALA A 226 -0.70 -16.63 -19.28
N ALA A 227 -1.41 -16.63 -18.15
CA ALA A 227 -2.78 -17.16 -18.10
C ALA A 227 -3.67 -16.45 -17.06
N ASP A 228 -3.13 -15.86 -15.99
CA ASP A 228 -3.95 -15.19 -14.95
C ASP A 228 -3.42 -13.82 -14.51
N THR A 229 -2.75 -13.09 -15.40
CA THR A 229 -2.27 -11.72 -15.11
C THR A 229 -3.13 -10.70 -15.84
N ILE A 230 -3.67 -9.72 -15.14
CA ILE A 230 -4.15 -8.48 -15.76
C ILE A 230 -2.90 -7.72 -16.21
N PRO A 231 -2.70 -7.48 -17.52
CA PRO A 231 -1.66 -6.56 -17.97
C PRO A 231 -2.04 -5.16 -17.48
N GLU A 232 -1.11 -4.46 -16.83
CA GLU A 232 -1.17 -2.99 -16.74
C GLU A 232 -1.17 -2.49 -18.20
N GLU A 233 -2.29 -1.92 -18.68
CA GLU A 233 -2.40 -1.38 -20.05
C GLU A 233 -1.39 -0.22 -20.21
N THR A 234 -0.18 -0.58 -20.63
CA THR A 234 0.79 0.37 -21.19
C THR A 234 0.59 0.33 -22.69
N GLY A 235 0.14 1.45 -23.24
CA GLY A 235 0.01 1.62 -24.69
C GLY A 235 1.37 1.37 -25.37
N ASP A 236 1.33 0.54 -26.41
CA ASP A 236 2.32 0.36 -27.47
C ASP A 236 3.81 0.57 -27.13
N SER A 237 4.55 -0.53 -26.90
CA SER A 237 5.64 -1.02 -27.78
C SER A 237 6.78 -1.77 -27.04
N ALA A 238 7.13 -2.93 -27.61
CA ALA A 238 8.34 -3.76 -27.40
C ALA A 238 8.48 -4.58 -26.08
N PRO A 239 9.06 -5.80 -26.14
CA PRO A 239 9.26 -6.65 -24.97
C PRO A 239 10.46 -6.14 -24.18
N THR A 240 10.22 -5.26 -23.22
CA THR A 240 11.23 -4.92 -22.22
C THR A 240 11.33 -6.06 -21.22
N SER A 241 12.55 -6.57 -21.03
CA SER A 241 12.92 -7.45 -19.92
C SER A 241 12.24 -6.97 -18.64
N ALA A 242 11.54 -7.85 -17.92
CA ALA A 242 10.89 -7.53 -16.65
C ALA A 242 11.85 -6.72 -15.76
N GLY A 243 11.67 -5.40 -15.73
CA GLY A 243 12.57 -4.50 -15.04
C GLY A 243 12.53 -4.76 -13.54
N ALA A 244 13.65 -4.50 -12.87
CA ALA A 244 13.65 -4.37 -11.42
C ALA A 244 12.49 -3.42 -11.01
N GLY A 245 11.64 -3.85 -10.08
CA GLY A 245 10.47 -3.07 -9.64
C GLY A 245 9.10 -3.49 -10.21
N HIS A 246 9.01 -4.47 -11.11
CA HIS A 246 7.71 -5.02 -11.49
C HIS A 246 7.04 -5.70 -10.29
N ILE A 247 5.81 -5.30 -9.94
CA ILE A 247 5.05 -5.87 -8.83
C ILE A 247 3.91 -6.70 -9.40
N ARG A 248 3.89 -8.01 -9.11
CA ARG A 248 2.77 -8.87 -9.52
C ARG A 248 1.62 -8.74 -8.53
N VAL A 249 0.50 -8.17 -9.00
CA VAL A 249 -0.73 -8.02 -8.22
C VAL A 249 -1.74 -9.09 -8.64
N VAL A 250 -2.32 -9.78 -7.67
CA VAL A 250 -3.40 -10.74 -7.85
C VAL A 250 -4.64 -10.22 -7.14
N GLN A 251 -5.76 -10.20 -7.85
CA GLN A 251 -7.04 -9.74 -7.33
C GLN A 251 -8.14 -10.71 -7.75
N SER A 252 -9.01 -11.07 -6.81
CA SER A 252 -10.15 -11.96 -7.03
C SER A 252 -11.35 -11.44 -6.26
N LEU A 253 -12.56 -11.82 -6.66
CA LEU A 253 -13.75 -11.56 -5.87
C LEU A 253 -13.75 -12.47 -4.63
N VAL A 254 -13.63 -11.85 -3.45
CA VAL A 254 -13.56 -12.56 -2.17
C VAL A 254 -14.86 -12.34 -1.41
N PRO A 255 -15.78 -13.32 -1.35
CA PRO A 255 -17.06 -13.13 -0.66
C PRO A 255 -16.84 -13.00 0.85
N ILE A 256 -17.70 -12.24 1.52
CA ILE A 256 -17.65 -12.04 2.98
C ILE A 256 -17.96 -13.33 3.73
N GLN A 257 -18.79 -14.20 3.15
CA GLN A 257 -19.14 -15.49 3.71
C GLN A 257 -18.83 -16.60 2.70
N LEU A 258 -18.41 -17.75 3.22
CA LEU A 258 -18.29 -18.99 2.47
C LEU A 258 -19.69 -19.53 2.12
N PRO A 259 -19.80 -20.44 1.13
CA PRO A 259 -21.06 -21.12 0.82
C PRO A 259 -21.67 -21.86 2.03
N SER A 260 -20.84 -22.25 3.00
CA SER A 260 -21.25 -22.85 4.29
C SER A 260 -21.83 -21.84 5.30
N ARG A 261 -21.98 -20.56 4.91
CA ARG A 261 -22.38 -19.43 5.77
C ARG A 261 -21.40 -19.11 6.91
N GLN A 262 -20.20 -19.69 6.87
CA GLN A 262 -19.13 -19.32 7.78
C GLN A 262 -18.44 -18.04 7.28
N PRO A 263 -17.92 -17.19 8.17
CA PRO A 263 -17.13 -16.03 7.78
C PRO A 263 -15.93 -16.45 6.92
N GLN A 264 -15.65 -15.67 5.88
CA GLN A 264 -14.42 -15.82 5.11
C GLN A 264 -13.23 -15.35 5.96
N THR A 265 -12.17 -16.15 6.01
CA THR A 265 -10.91 -15.78 6.68
C THR A 265 -9.80 -15.51 5.67
N ILE A 266 -8.72 -14.87 6.13
CA ILE A 266 -7.50 -14.71 5.33
C ILE A 266 -7.02 -16.05 4.80
N GLY A 267 -6.96 -17.08 5.65
CA GLY A 267 -6.45 -18.38 5.24
C GLY A 267 -7.34 -19.11 4.24
N THR A 268 -8.66 -18.99 4.32
CA THR A 268 -9.56 -19.58 3.31
C THR A 268 -9.49 -18.84 1.99
N ALA A 269 -9.38 -17.50 2.02
CA ALA A 269 -9.21 -16.68 0.81
C ALA A 269 -7.86 -16.94 0.13
N MET A 270 -6.75 -16.89 0.87
CA MET A 270 -5.41 -17.11 0.32
C MET A 270 -5.25 -18.51 -0.27
N ASN A 271 -5.78 -19.54 0.39
CA ASN A 271 -5.78 -20.90 -0.14
C ASN A 271 -6.63 -21.04 -1.42
N SER A 272 -7.72 -20.28 -1.54
CA SER A 272 -8.57 -20.32 -2.73
C SER A 272 -7.94 -19.60 -3.92
N ILE A 273 -7.25 -18.48 -3.69
CA ILE A 273 -6.70 -17.62 -4.75
C ILE A 273 -5.31 -18.10 -5.18
N LEU A 274 -4.49 -18.54 -4.22
CA LEU A 274 -3.09 -18.92 -4.43
C LEU A 274 -2.79 -20.25 -3.74
N PRO A 275 -3.42 -21.36 -4.14
CA PRO A 275 -3.30 -22.66 -3.45
C PRO A 275 -1.87 -23.20 -3.41
N THR A 276 -1.04 -22.87 -4.39
CA THR A 276 0.37 -23.29 -4.46
C THR A 276 1.26 -22.57 -3.44
N ILE A 277 0.95 -21.31 -3.13
CA ILE A 277 1.67 -20.49 -2.14
C ILE A 277 1.09 -20.72 -0.74
N PHE A 278 -0.23 -20.91 -0.65
CA PHE A 278 -0.95 -21.13 0.60
C PHE A 278 -1.67 -22.50 0.58
N PRO A 279 -0.94 -23.61 0.70
CA PRO A 279 -1.54 -24.96 0.67
C PRO A 279 -2.41 -25.28 1.90
N SER A 280 -2.25 -24.53 3.00
CA SER A 280 -3.05 -24.69 4.22
C SER A 280 -3.87 -23.43 4.51
N ARG A 281 -5.11 -23.66 4.95
CA ARG A 281 -6.05 -22.59 5.38
C ARG A 281 -5.80 -22.11 6.80
N ARG A 282 -5.00 -22.83 7.58
CA ARG A 282 -4.82 -22.60 9.02
C ARG A 282 -3.41 -22.15 9.37
N ASN A 283 -2.41 -22.72 8.69
CA ASN A 283 -1.01 -22.50 9.01
C ASN A 283 -0.31 -21.91 7.79
N PRO A 284 0.41 -20.78 7.92
CA PRO A 284 1.26 -20.27 6.85
C PRO A 284 2.48 -21.19 6.70
N LEU A 285 2.51 -22.01 5.65
CA LEU A 285 3.56 -23.02 5.45
C LEU A 285 4.72 -22.55 4.57
N LEU A 286 4.41 -21.90 3.44
CA LEU A 286 5.40 -21.46 2.45
C LEU A 286 5.53 -19.95 2.38
N ALA A 287 4.50 -19.23 2.81
CA ALA A 287 4.45 -17.78 2.79
C ALA A 287 3.51 -17.28 3.89
N GLN A 288 3.67 -16.01 4.22
CA GLN A 288 2.89 -15.31 5.22
C GLN A 288 2.21 -14.08 4.60
N PRO A 289 0.88 -13.90 4.82
CA PRO A 289 0.22 -12.67 4.45
C PRO A 289 0.59 -11.56 5.44
N VAL A 290 0.93 -10.40 4.92
CA VAL A 290 1.37 -9.23 5.69
C VAL A 290 0.48 -8.04 5.35
N LEU A 291 0.05 -7.33 6.39
CA LEU A 291 -0.76 -6.13 6.29
C LEU A 291 -0.25 -5.10 7.31
N HIS A 292 0.02 -3.88 6.87
CA HIS A 292 0.57 -2.81 7.72
C HIS A 292 1.83 -3.21 8.49
N GLY A 293 2.72 -3.99 7.87
CA GLY A 293 3.98 -4.48 8.44
C GLY A 293 3.84 -5.60 9.47
N ALA A 294 2.64 -6.15 9.67
CA ALA A 294 2.38 -7.24 10.60
C ALA A 294 1.91 -8.49 9.87
N ALA A 295 2.37 -9.64 10.34
CA ALA A 295 1.85 -10.93 9.92
C ALA A 295 0.36 -11.06 10.26
N VAL A 296 -0.47 -11.38 9.27
CA VAL A 296 -1.91 -11.53 9.47
C VAL A 296 -2.25 -12.97 9.86
N PRO A 297 -2.96 -13.21 10.97
CA PRO A 297 -3.39 -14.56 11.33
C PRO A 297 -4.30 -15.17 10.25
N MET A 298 -4.06 -16.43 9.89
CA MET A 298 -4.86 -17.15 8.89
C MET A 298 -6.35 -17.29 9.27
N ALA A 299 -6.64 -17.24 10.58
CA ALA A 299 -8.01 -17.29 11.11
C ALA A 299 -8.71 -15.91 11.14
N ALA A 300 -8.03 -14.82 10.79
CA ALA A 300 -8.60 -13.48 10.85
C ALA A 300 -9.78 -13.34 9.89
N ASN A 301 -10.90 -12.80 10.39
CA ASN A 301 -12.12 -12.56 9.64
C ASN A 301 -11.91 -11.40 8.65
N LEU A 302 -12.19 -11.65 7.37
CA LEU A 302 -11.91 -10.69 6.30
C LEU A 302 -12.84 -9.48 6.28
N ASP A 303 -14.09 -9.60 6.71
CA ASP A 303 -15.01 -8.45 6.81
C ASP A 303 -14.57 -7.52 7.94
N GLU A 304 -14.22 -8.08 9.09
CA GLU A 304 -13.66 -7.33 10.22
C GLU A 304 -12.35 -6.62 9.85
N LEU A 305 -11.44 -7.34 9.16
CA LEU A 305 -10.21 -6.74 8.63
C LEU A 305 -10.49 -5.63 7.63
N GLY A 306 -11.42 -5.83 6.68
CA GLY A 306 -11.78 -4.82 5.69
C GLY A 306 -12.28 -3.52 6.32
N ARG A 307 -13.02 -3.62 7.43
CA ARG A 307 -13.56 -2.47 8.17
C ARG A 307 -12.52 -1.76 9.04
N ALA A 308 -11.63 -2.51 9.68
CA ALA A 308 -10.69 -1.96 10.66
C ALA A 308 -9.28 -1.69 10.11
N ALA A 309 -8.84 -2.43 9.10
CA ALA A 309 -7.48 -2.42 8.59
C ALA A 309 -7.40 -2.18 7.07
N GLY A 310 -8.50 -1.76 6.42
CA GLY A 310 -8.46 -1.22 5.06
C GLY A 310 -7.56 0.01 4.97
N TYR A 311 -6.88 0.18 3.85
CA TYR A 311 -6.23 1.44 3.51
C TYR A 311 -7.28 2.50 3.17
N THR A 312 -6.84 3.76 3.05
CA THR A 312 -7.74 4.89 2.82
C THR A 312 -8.51 4.81 1.50
N ASP A 313 -7.96 4.12 0.50
CA ASP A 313 -8.60 3.81 -0.77
C ASP A 313 -9.69 2.72 -0.67
N GLY A 314 -9.85 2.09 0.50
CA GLY A 314 -10.84 1.06 0.77
C GLY A 314 -10.41 -0.36 0.39
N PHE A 315 -9.15 -0.59 0.03
CA PHE A 315 -8.60 -1.92 -0.22
C PHE A 315 -7.83 -2.47 0.98
N LEU A 316 -7.83 -3.80 1.12
CA LEU A 316 -6.80 -4.52 1.85
C LEU A 316 -5.63 -4.82 0.92
N HIS A 317 -4.51 -4.11 1.10
CA HIS A 317 -3.28 -4.38 0.36
C HIS A 317 -2.43 -5.39 1.12
N VAL A 318 -2.45 -6.65 0.69
CA VAL A 318 -1.78 -7.77 1.36
C VAL A 318 -0.48 -8.10 0.66
N ALA A 319 0.65 -7.84 1.31
CA ALA A 319 1.96 -8.29 0.86
C ALA A 319 2.17 -9.77 1.21
N VAL A 320 2.74 -10.53 0.29
CA VAL A 320 3.12 -11.92 0.53
C VAL A 320 4.62 -12.00 0.78
N VAL A 321 5.01 -12.49 1.95
CA VAL A 321 6.41 -12.73 2.31
C VAL A 321 6.65 -14.23 2.32
N MET A 322 7.62 -14.70 1.52
CA MET A 322 7.97 -16.11 1.47
C MET A 322 8.68 -16.53 2.76
N LEU A 323 8.30 -17.69 3.31
CA LEU A 323 8.98 -18.31 4.44
C LEU A 323 10.13 -19.16 3.87
N GLY A 324 11.37 -18.73 4.13
CA GLY A 324 12.58 -19.46 3.77
C GLY A 324 12.92 -20.57 4.76
#